data_AF-A0A940KTA3-F1
#
_entry.id   AF-A0A940KTA3-F1
#
_cell.length_a   1.000
_cell.length_b   1.000
_cell.length_c   1.000
_cell.angle_alpha   90.00
_cell.angle_beta   90.00
_cell.angle_gamma   90.00
#
_symmetry.space_group_name_H-M   'P 1'
#
loop_
_entity.id
_entity.type
_entity.pdbx_description
1 polymer ?
#
loop_
_entity_poly.entity_id
_entity_poly.type
_entity_poly.pdbx_seq_one_letter_code
_entity_poly.pdbx_strand_id
1 'polypeptide(L)' 'MKKTIVENDDARDASLRVSKRVRDSLKAAAAVMGRPLYDVTNEAINDYLSSLKLGDPLAAIRRGNRSRKAVA' A
#
# COMPACT_ATOMS: atom_id res chain seq x y z
N MET A 1 -18.71 26.44 8.81
CA MET A 1 -18.25 25.22 8.12
C MET A 1 -17.28 24.49 9.04
N LYS A 2 -17.75 23.46 9.75
CA LYS A 2 -16.88 22.61 10.56
C LYS A 2 -16.28 21.59 9.61
N LYS A 3 -14.95 21.63 9.43
CA LYS A 3 -14.22 20.64 8.64
C LYS A 3 -14.39 19.31 9.36
N THR A 4 -15.31 18.48 8.88
CA THR A 4 -15.45 17.10 9.34
C THR A 4 -14.14 16.40 9.02
N ILE A 5 -13.28 16.29 10.01
CA ILE A 5 -12.18 15.34 10.02
C ILE A 5 -12.90 14.00 10.07
N VAL A 6 -13.20 13.44 8.90
CA VAL A 6 -13.63 12.05 8.78
C VAL A 6 -12.45 11.24 9.30
N GLU A 7 -12.54 10.88 10.58
CA GLU A 7 -12.17 9.59 11.15
C GLU A 7 -11.15 8.83 10.30
N ASN A 8 -9.91 9.30 10.35
CA ASN A 8 -8.78 8.69 9.64
C ASN A 8 -8.20 7.51 10.42
N ASP A 9 -8.96 6.94 11.37
CA ASP A 9 -8.57 5.80 12.21
C ASP A 9 -9.13 4.47 11.68
N ASP A 10 -10.34 4.45 11.12
CA ASP A 10 -10.92 3.22 10.54
C ASP A 10 -10.21 2.76 9.25
N ALA A 11 -9.56 3.68 8.53
CA ALA A 11 -8.74 3.35 7.36
C ALA A 11 -7.38 2.72 7.72
N ARG A 12 -7.04 2.60 9.02
CA ARG A 12 -5.71 2.14 9.49
C ARG A 12 -5.62 0.65 9.78
N ASP A 13 -6.75 -0.02 10.03
CA ASP A 13 -6.79 -1.45 10.36
C ASP A 13 -7.11 -2.33 9.15
N ALA A 14 -6.37 -2.13 8.06
CA ALA A 14 -6.42 -3.08 6.94
C ALA A 14 -5.79 -4.41 7.38
N SER A 15 -6.61 -5.45 7.57
CA SER A 15 -6.11 -6.78 7.88
C SER A 15 -5.42 -7.41 6.66
N LEU A 16 -4.10 -7.57 6.71
CA LEU A 16 -3.34 -8.26 5.67
C LEU A 16 -3.34 -9.77 5.92
N ARG A 17 -3.82 -10.56 4.94
CA ARG A 17 -3.70 -12.02 4.97
C ARG A 17 -2.38 -12.43 4.31
N VAL A 18 -1.54 -13.14 5.07
CA VAL A 18 -0.25 -13.69 4.60
C VAL A 18 -0.06 -15.12 5.10
N SER A 19 0.94 -15.83 4.57
CA SER A 19 1.32 -17.14 5.09
C SER A 19 1.85 -17.06 6.52
N LYS A 20 1.67 -18.12 7.32
CA LYS A 20 2.14 -18.20 8.72
C LYS A 20 3.62 -17.83 8.85
N ARG A 21 4.45 -18.39 7.95
CA ARG A 21 5.89 -18.13 7.92
C ARG A 21 6.20 -16.63 7.75
N VAL A 22 5.55 -15.97 6.79
CA VAL A 22 5.76 -14.54 6.53
C VAL A 22 5.32 -13.68 7.71
N ARG A 23 4.15 -13.99 8.29
CA ARG A 23 3.67 -13.30 9.50
C ARG A 23 4.68 -13.40 10.64
N ASP A 24 5.21 -14.59 10.90
CA ASP A 24 6.13 -14.81 12.01
C ASP A 24 7.49 -14.11 11.76
N SER A 25 7.95 -14.07 10.51
CA SER A 25 9.12 -13.26 10.11
C SER A 25 8.91 -11.75 10.31
N LEU A 26 7.75 -11.21 9.91
CA LEU A 26 7.43 -9.79 10.10
C LEU A 26 7.34 -9.43 11.59
N LYS A 27 6.75 -10.30 12.40
CA LYS A 27 6.71 -10.14 13.86
C LYS A 27 8.10 -10.13 14.48
N ALA A 28 8.98 -11.03 14.06
CA ALA A 28 10.36 -11.06 14.54
C ALA A 28 11.12 -9.78 14.15
N ALA A 29 10.97 -9.32 12.91
CA ALA A 29 11.58 -8.07 12.45
C ALA A 29 11.08 -6.85 13.25
N ALA A 30 9.78 -6.76 13.51
CA ALA A 30 9.20 -5.71 14.34
C ALA A 30 9.75 -5.71 15.77
N ALA A 31 9.89 -6.89 16.38
CA ALA A 31 10.50 -7.03 17.70
C ALA A 31 11.98 -6.59 17.72
N VAL A 32 12.75 -6.93 16.68
CA VAL A 32 14.17 -6.54 16.56
C VAL A 32 14.30 -5.02 16.37
N MET A 33 13.43 -4.41 15.56
CA MET A 33 13.47 -2.97 15.30
C MET A 33 12.83 -2.13 16.42
N GLY A 34 12.17 -2.76 17.41
CA GLY A 34 11.49 -2.07 18.50
C GLY A 34 10.32 -1.19 18.03
N ARG A 35 9.68 -1.54 16.91
CA ARG A 35 8.62 -0.75 16.28
C ARG A 35 7.34 -1.56 16.09
N PRO A 36 6.16 -0.92 15.96
CA PRO A 36 4.91 -1.62 15.70
C PRO A 36 4.96 -2.44 14.41
N LEU A 37 4.29 -3.59 14.40
CA LEU A 37 4.21 -4.47 13.22
C LEU A 37 3.71 -3.73 11.98
N TYR A 38 2.73 -2.83 12.17
CA TYR A 38 2.15 -1.98 11.12
C TYR A 38 3.22 -1.18 10.36
N ASP A 39 4.08 -0.48 11.09
CA ASP A 39 5.15 0.34 10.53
C ASP A 39 6.09 -0.50 9.67
N VAL A 40 6.52 -1.64 10.21
CA VAL A 40 7.44 -2.57 9.54
C VAL A 40 6.82 -3.14 8.27
N THR A 41 5.53 -3.49 8.33
CA THR A 41 4.82 -3.99 7.15
C THR A 41 4.65 -2.92 6.08
N ASN A 42 4.38 -1.67 6.46
CA ASN A 42 4.25 -0.58 5.49
C ASN A 42 5.58 -0.24 4.83
N GLU A 43 6.67 -0.22 5.59
CA GLU A 43 8.01 -0.01 5.07
C GLU A 43 8.36 -1.08 4.04
N ALA A 44 8.16 -2.37 4.38
CA ALA A 44 8.41 -3.48 3.47
C ALA A 44 7.53 -3.43 2.19
N ILE A 45 6.27 -3.01 2.31
CA ILE A 45 5.38 -2.83 1.15
C ILE A 45 5.89 -1.69 0.26
N ASN A 46 6.26 -0.56 0.84
CA ASN A 46 6.76 0.60 0.09
C ASN A 46 8.07 0.27 -0.62
N ASP A 47 8.99 -0.42 0.05
CA ASP A 47 10.25 -0.88 -0.55
C ASP A 47 9.98 -1.82 -1.72
N TYR A 48 9.08 -2.79 -1.55
CA TYR A 48 8.67 -3.70 -2.61
C TYR A 48 8.08 -2.94 -3.80
N LEU A 49 7.13 -2.02 -3.56
CA LEU A 49 6.50 -1.22 -4.61
C LEU A 49 7.49 -0.27 -5.30
N SER A 50 8.51 0.22 -4.60
CA SER A 50 9.57 1.04 -5.19
C SER A 50 10.50 0.20 -6.09
N SER A 51 10.77 -1.05 -5.71
CA SER A 51 11.64 -1.98 -6.45
C SER A 51 10.94 -2.55 -7.68
N LEU A 52 9.63 -2.73 -7.58
CA LEU A 52 8.76 -2.95 -8.72
C LEU A 52 8.80 -1.67 -9.56
N LYS A 53 9.60 -1.70 -10.63
CA LYS A 53 9.50 -0.77 -11.76
C LYS A 53 8.16 -0.96 -12.49
N LEU A 54 7.06 -1.01 -11.76
CA LEU A 54 5.71 -0.91 -12.28
C LEU A 54 5.65 0.46 -12.96
N GLY A 55 5.83 0.48 -14.28
CA GLY A 55 5.48 1.64 -15.06
C GLY A 55 4.07 2.04 -14.66
N ASP A 56 3.87 3.33 -14.35
CA ASP A 56 2.67 3.84 -13.68
C ASP A 56 1.40 3.09 -14.18
N PRO A 57 0.79 2.22 -13.34
CA PRO A 57 -0.34 1.41 -13.76
C PRO A 57 -1.53 2.30 -14.14
N LEU A 58 -1.61 3.50 -13.54
CA LEU A 58 -2.58 4.52 -13.94
C LEU A 58 -2.19 5.18 -15.25
N ALA A 59 -0.92 5.24 -15.63
CA ALA A 59 -0.52 5.70 -16.97
C ALA A 59 -0.98 4.74 -18.07
N ALA A 60 -0.99 3.42 -17.84
CA ALA A 60 -1.55 2.46 -18.79
C ALA A 60 -3.07 2.70 -18.99
N ILE A 61 -3.80 2.90 -17.89
CA ILE A 61 -5.24 3.22 -17.92
C ILE A 61 -5.49 4.58 -18.57
N ARG A 62 -4.72 5.63 -18.23
CA ARG A 62 -4.83 6.96 -18.83
C ARG A 62 -4.53 6.95 -20.33
N ARG A 63 -3.54 6.17 -20.79
CA ARG A 63 -3.26 5.98 -22.22
C ARG A 63 -4.41 5.30 -22.94
N GLY A 64 -4.99 4.24 -22.36
CA GLY A 64 -6.16 3.54 -22.91
C GLY A 64 -7.45 4.38 -22.97
N ASN A 65 -7.56 5.43 -22.14
CA ASN A 65 -8.68 6.37 -22.20
C ASN A 65 -8.48 7.49 -23.24
N ARG A 66 -7.24 7.93 -23.50
CA ARG A 66 -6.97 8.92 -24.55
C ARG A 66 -7.19 8.36 -25.95
N SER A 67 -6.81 7.10 -26.20
CA SER A 67 -7.02 6.45 -27.50
C SER A 67 -8.51 6.32 -27.85
N ARG A 68 -9.37 6.05 -26.85
CA ARG A 68 -10.84 6.00 -27.06
C ARG A 68 -11.48 7.37 -27.31
N LYS A 69 -10.91 8.45 -26.76
CA LYS A 69 -11.43 9.81 -26.97
C LYS A 69 -11.00 10.42 -28.31
N ALA A 70 -9.92 9.93 -28.92
CA ALA A 70 -9.44 10.41 -30.21
C ALA A 70 -10.15 9.77 -31.43
N VAL A 71 -10.99 8.75 -31.21
CA VAL A 71 -11.73 8.01 -32.25
C VAL A 71 -13.24 8.26 -32.16
N ALA A 72 -13.66 9.32 -31.44
CA ALA A 72 -15.06 9.73 -31.31
C ALA A 72 -15.26 11.15 -31.85
#